data_AF-A0A392U568-F1
#
_entry.id   AF-A0A392U568-F1
#
_cell.length_a   1.000
_cell.length_b   1.000
_cell.length_c   1.000
_cell.angle_alpha   90.00
_cell.angle_beta   90.00
_cell.angle_gamma   90.00
#
_symmetry.space_group_name_H-M   'P 1'
#
loop_
_entity.id
_entity.type
_entity.pdbx_description
1 polymer ?
#
loop_
_entity_poly.entity_id
_entity_poly.type
_entity_poly.pdbx_seq_one_letter_code
_entity_poly.pdbx_strand_id
1 'polypeptide(L)' 'MKCAYFIAIKRGTLVPKLAKIYVEQIVKLHGIPSSIISDRDPRFTSRFWESLQEALG' A
#
# COMPACT_ATOMS: atom_id res chain seq x y z
N MET A 1 -22.43 0.40 2.91
CA MET A 1 -21.96 1.26 1.80
C MET A 1 -20.51 0.89 1.53
N LYS A 2 -20.11 0.65 0.27
CA LYS A 2 -18.76 0.21 -0.08
C LYS A 2 -18.10 1.34 -0.88
N CYS A 3 -16.93 1.79 -0.45
CA CYS A 3 -16.17 2.86 -1.10
C CYS A 3 -14.92 2.27 -1.75
N ALA A 4 -14.45 2.90 -2.83
CA ALA A 4 -13.20 2.55 -3.49
C ALA A 4 -12.33 3.80 -3.60
N TYR A 5 -11.03 3.65 -3.39
CA TYR A 5 -10.04 4.70 -3.54
C TYR A 5 -9.03 4.28 -4.61
N PHE A 6 -8.87 5.11 -5.64
CA PHE A 6 -7.97 4.83 -6.76
C PHE A 6 -6.78 5.75 -6.70
N ILE A 7 -5.58 5.17 -6.77
CA ILE A 7 -4.31 5.90 -6.78
C ILE A 7 -3.61 5.62 -8.10
N ALA A 8 -3.30 6.66 -8.86
CA ALA A 8 -2.51 6.52 -10.07
C ALA A 8 -1.05 6.20 -9.72
N ILE A 9 -0.54 5.07 -10.21
CA ILE A 9 0.85 4.62 -9.98
C ILE A 9 1.56 4.44 -11.32
N LYS A 10 2.77 4.99 -11.44
CA LYS A 10 3.60 4.83 -12.64
C LYS A 10 4.06 3.36 -12.77
N ARG A 11 4.03 2.82 -13.99
CA ARG A 11 4.60 1.49 -14.28
C ARG A 11 6.09 1.45 -13.89
N GLY A 12 6.52 0.37 -13.24
CA GLY A 12 7.90 0.23 -12.77
C GLY A 12 8.21 0.99 -11.47
N THR A 13 7.20 1.52 -10.78
CA THR A 13 7.38 2.07 -9.42
C THR A 13 7.95 0.98 -8.51
N LEU A 14 9.05 1.31 -7.83
CA LEU A 14 9.70 0.40 -6.89
C LEU A 14 8.79 0.12 -5.69
N VAL A 15 8.86 -1.11 -5.18
CA VAL A 15 8.06 -1.58 -4.05
C VAL A 15 8.18 -0.69 -2.81
N PRO A 16 9.37 -0.21 -2.38
CA PRO A 16 9.48 0.69 -1.25
C PRO A 16 8.76 2.04 -1.46
N LYS A 17 8.75 2.53 -2.70
CA LYS A 17 8.03 3.76 -3.03
C LYS A 17 6.52 3.53 -3.02
N LEU A 18 6.06 2.37 -3.48
CA LEU A 18 4.65 1.99 -3.42
C LEU A 18 4.14 1.90 -1.96
N ALA A 19 4.94 1.32 -1.06
CA ALA A 19 4.62 1.27 0.37
C ALA A 19 4.46 2.66 0.99
N LYS A 20 5.39 3.59 0.70
CA LYS A 20 5.26 4.99 1.14
C LYS A 20 3.99 5.67 0.63
N ILE A 21 3.66 5.49 -0.64
CA ILE A 21 2.43 6.04 -1.22
C ILE A 21 1.20 5.45 -0.51
N TYR A 22 1.20 4.16 -0.17
CA TYR A 22 0.11 3.54 0.57
C TYR A 22 -0.07 4.20 1.95
N VAL A 23 1.01 4.44 2.70
CA VAL A 23 0.94 5.13 4.00
C VAL A 23 0.41 6.55 3.84
N GLU A 24 0.95 7.31 2.89
CA GLU A 24 0.59 8.72 2.68
C GLU A 24 -0.85 8.93 2.22
N GLN A 25 -1.39 8.01 1.42
CA GLN A 25 -2.70 8.17 0.79
C GLN A 25 -3.82 7.37 1.48
N ILE A 26 -3.50 6.20 2.05
CA ILE A 26 -4.49 5.35 2.70
C ILE A 26 -4.42 5.49 4.21
N VAL A 27 -3.26 5.17 4.80
CA VAL A 27 -3.11 5.12 6.27
C VAL A 27 -3.29 6.50 6.91
N LYS A 28 -2.75 7.55 6.27
CA LYS A 28 -2.92 8.92 6.75
C LYS A 28 -4.39 9.37 6.78
N LEU A 29 -5.21 8.92 5.84
CA LEU A 29 -6.62 9.32 5.74
C LEU A 29 -7.56 8.46 6.57
N HIS A 30 -7.24 7.18 6.72
CA HIS A 30 -8.17 6.18 7.29
C HIS A 30 -7.64 5.49 8.55
N GLY A 31 -6.42 5.82 8.98
CA GLY A 31 -5.71 5.09 10.03
C GLY A 31 -5.15 3.76 9.54
N ILE A 32 -4.58 3.00 10.48
CA ILE A 32 -4.00 1.69 10.18
C ILE A 32 -5.13 0.68 9.95
N PRO A 33 -5.20 0.03 8.78
CA PRO A 33 -6.21 -1.00 8.54
C PRO A 33 -5.94 -2.24 9.40
N SER A 34 -7.01 -2.89 9.88
CA SER A 34 -6.90 -4.15 10.63
C SER A 34 -6.55 -5.35 9.75
N SER A 35 -6.86 -5.27 8.45
CA SER A 35 -6.48 -6.29 7.47
C SER A 35 -6.33 -5.68 6.07
N ILE A 36 -5.45 -6.28 5.26
CA ILE A 36 -5.26 -5.92 3.86
C ILE A 36 -5.33 -7.22 3.05
N ILE A 37 -6.20 -7.26 2.05
CA ILE A 37 -6.37 -8.40 1.15
C ILE A 37 -5.86 -7.98 -0.23
N SER A 38 -4.84 -8.66 -0.73
CA SER A 38 -4.29 -8.46 -2.07
C SER A 38 -5.03 -9.32 -3.09
N ASP A 39 -5.16 -8.81 -4.32
CA ASP A 39 -5.64 -9.53 -5.49
C ASP A 39 -4.58 -10.49 -6.10
N ARG A 40 -3.45 -10.66 -5.40
CA ARG A 40 -2.26 -11.43 -5.82
C ARG A 40 -1.46 -10.79 -6.93
N ASP A 41 -1.56 -9.47 -7.12
CA ASP A 41 -0.62 -8.76 -7.98
C ASP A 41 0.83 -8.93 -7.45
N PRO A 42 1.81 -9.24 -8.33
CA PRO A 42 3.22 -9.47 -7.93
C PRO A 42 3.88 -8.29 -7.21
N ARG A 43 3.30 -7.09 -7.24
CA ARG A 43 3.77 -5.93 -6.48
C ARG A 43 3.49 -6.05 -4.99
N PHE A 44 2.49 -6.84 -4.57
CA PHE A 44 2.11 -7.07 -3.17
C PHE A 44 2.65 -8.40 -2.64
N THR A 45 3.97 -8.56 -2.72
CA THR A 45 4.73 -9.72 -2.20
C THR A 45 5.27 -9.45 -0.79
N SER A 46 6.00 -10.41 -0.20
CA SER A 46 6.67 -10.24 1.10
C SER A 46 7.47 -8.94 1.19
N ARG A 47 8.22 -8.60 0.14
CA ARG A 47 9.02 -7.37 0.06
C ARG A 47 8.19 -6.10 0.22
N PHE A 48 6.95 -6.10 -0.25
CA PHE A 48 6.04 -4.97 -0.06
C PHE A 48 5.62 -4.86 1.41
N TRP A 49 5.28 -5.97 2.04
CA TRP A 49 4.88 -5.97 3.45
C TRP A 49 6.03 -5.55 4.37
N GLU A 50 7.26 -5.99 4.09
CA GLU A 50 8.48 -5.52 4.76
C GLU A 50 8.65 -4.00 4.59
N SER A 51 8.59 -3.50 3.35
CA SER A 51 8.70 -2.06 3.08
C SER A 51 7.57 -1.23 3.71
N LEU A 52 6.37 -1.80 3.82
CA LEU A 52 5.21 -1.17 4.43
C LEU A 52 5.40 -1.05 5.94
N GLN A 53 5.89 -2.11 6.59
CA GLN A 53 6.23 -2.08 8.01
C GLN A 53 7.30 -1.02 8.28
N GLU A 54 8.39 -0.99 7.50
CA GLU A 54 9.43 0.03 7.62
C GLU A 54 8.90 1.46 7.43
N ALA A 55 7.92 1.66 6.55
CA ALA A 55 7.32 2.97 6.29
C ALA A 55 6.33 3.42 7.39
N LEU A 56 5.79 2.50 8.17
CA LEU A 56 4.91 2.81 9.31
C LEU A 56 5.70 3.19 10.57
N GLY A 57 6.95 2.74 10.68
CA GLY A 57 7.79 2.85 11.88
C GLY A 57 7.63 1.65 12.81
#